data_AF-A0A968K1G8-F1
#
_entry.id   AF-A0A968K1G8-F1
#
_cell.length_a   1.000
_cell.length_b   1.000
_cell.length_c   1.000
_cell.angle_alpha   90.00
_cell.angle_beta   90.00
_cell.angle_gamma   90.00
#
_symmetry.space_group_name_H-M   'P 1'
#
loop_
_entity.id
_entity.type
_entity.pdbx_description
1 polymer ?
#
loop_
_entity_poly.entity_id
_entity_poly.type
_entity_poly.pdbx_seq_one_letter_code
_entity_poly.pdbx_strand_id
1 'polypeptide(L)'
;RGDERLDPVLTAMLESRSFTGRIEETLEARLGRPVDARLADVGRLLFFDPVTSLTRDNSCSGCHGPNVGFNDSQSIAIGVGNNGVVGPGRAGPRNLRRAPSVVNAAFYPRLMW
;
A
#
# COMPACT_ATOMS: atom_id res chain seq x y z
N ARG A 1 -6.08 12.91 29.69
CA ARG A 1 -5.63 14.24 29.22
C ARG A 1 -4.20 14.07 28.74
N GLY A 2 -3.92 14.36 27.46
CA GLY A 2 -2.56 14.27 26.93
C GLY A 2 -1.66 15.30 27.60
N ASP A 3 -0.38 14.97 27.75
CA ASP A 3 0.63 15.91 28.24
C ASP A 3 0.86 16.98 27.15
N GLU A 4 0.40 18.20 27.40
CA GLU A 4 0.47 19.36 26.49
C GLU A 4 1.92 19.73 26.10
N ARG A 5 2.92 19.15 26.78
CA ARG A 5 4.34 19.32 26.42
C ARG A 5 4.86 18.38 25.34
N LEU A 6 4.13 17.31 25.01
CA LEU A 6 4.62 16.30 24.07
C LEU A 6 4.67 16.82 22.63
N ASP A 7 3.66 17.56 22.20
CA ASP A 7 3.56 18.03 20.81
C ASP A 7 4.69 19.00 20.42
N PRO A 8 5.05 20.01 21.24
CA PRO A 8 6.19 20.87 20.94
C PRO A 8 7.53 20.12 20.91
N VAL A 9 7.71 19.15 21.83
CA VAL A 9 8.93 18.33 21.88
C VAL A 9 9.06 17.44 20.64
N LEU A 10 7.96 16.79 20.23
CA LEU A 10 7.93 15.97 19.01
C LEU A 10 8.20 16.82 17.78
N THR A 11 7.58 17.99 17.68
CA THR A 11 7.76 18.91 16.55
C THR A 11 9.23 19.33 16.41
N ALA A 12 9.85 19.81 17.49
CA ALA A 12 11.26 20.19 17.48
C ALA A 12 12.18 19.02 17.11
N MET A 13 11.86 17.80 17.57
CA MET A 13 12.62 16.60 17.22
C MET A 13 12.52 16.28 15.72
N LEU A 14 11.32 16.35 15.15
CA LEU A 14 11.07 16.10 13.73
C LEU A 14 11.78 17.14 12.84
N GLU A 15 11.68 18.41 13.19
CA GLU A 15 12.36 19.51 12.48
C GLU A 15 13.88 19.34 12.51
N SER A 16 14.46 18.97 13.66
CA SER A 16 15.91 18.75 13.78
C SER A 16 16.43 17.61 12.88
N ARG A 17 15.54 16.69 12.48
CA ARG A 17 15.82 15.57 11.56
C ARG A 17 15.39 15.85 10.12
N SER A 18 15.06 17.11 9.80
CA SER A 18 14.57 17.51 8.48
C SER A 18 13.30 16.78 8.05
N PHE A 19 12.46 16.36 9.00
CA PHE A 19 11.15 15.81 8.68
C PHE A 19 10.22 16.96 8.31
N THR A 20 9.86 17.05 7.02
CA THR A 20 9.09 18.19 6.50
C THR A 20 7.58 17.98 6.54
N GLY A 21 7.11 16.74 6.72
CA GLY A 21 5.70 16.40 6.52
C GLY A 21 5.20 16.51 5.07
N ARG A 22 6.08 16.85 4.12
CA ARG A 22 5.74 17.14 2.71
C ARG A 22 6.33 16.11 1.74
N ILE A 23 6.44 14.86 2.16
CA ILE A 23 7.05 13.81 1.33
C ILE A 23 6.30 13.61 0.00
N GLU A 24 4.99 13.87 -0.01
CA GLU A 24 4.13 13.75 -1.19
C GLU A 24 4.54 14.69 -2.33
N GLU A 25 5.08 15.88 -2.02
CA GLU A 25 5.60 16.83 -3.02
C GLU A 25 6.76 16.23 -3.85
N THR A 26 7.39 15.15 -3.36
CA THR A 26 8.49 14.48 -4.05
C THR A 26 8.04 13.38 -5.02
N LEU A 27 6.73 13.12 -5.15
CA LEU A 27 6.20 11.99 -5.92
C LEU A 27 6.65 12.00 -7.38
N GLU A 28 6.41 13.08 -8.12
CA GLU A 28 6.76 13.17 -9.55
C GLU A 28 8.27 13.11 -9.78
N ALA A 29 9.05 13.74 -8.90
CA ALA A 29 10.50 13.66 -8.92
C ALA A 29 11.00 12.21 -8.75
N ARG A 30 10.37 11.43 -7.86
CA ARG A 30 10.68 10.01 -7.67
C ARG A 30 10.22 9.13 -8.82
N LEU A 31 9.09 9.47 -9.46
CA LEU A 31 8.62 8.78 -10.66
C LEU A 31 9.47 9.11 -11.89
N GLY A 32 10.23 10.20 -11.87
CA GLY A 32 10.98 10.71 -13.02
C GLY A 32 10.09 11.26 -14.12
N ARG A 33 8.80 11.49 -13.84
CA ARG A 33 7.80 11.98 -14.79
C ARG A 33 6.59 12.57 -14.05
N PRO A 34 5.82 13.47 -14.70
CA PRO A 34 4.53 13.91 -14.18
C PRO A 34 3.52 12.76 -14.05
N VAL A 35 2.56 12.93 -13.12
CA VAL A 35 1.42 12.02 -13.00
C VAL A 35 0.43 12.31 -14.14
N ASP A 36 0.21 11.31 -14.98
CA ASP A 36 -0.89 11.31 -15.94
C ASP A 36 -2.16 10.78 -15.26
N ALA A 37 -3.15 11.66 -15.09
CA ALA A 37 -4.41 11.32 -14.42
C ALA A 37 -5.21 10.22 -15.15
N ARG A 38 -5.16 10.15 -16.48
CA ARG A 38 -5.85 9.11 -17.24
C ARG A 38 -5.18 7.75 -17.02
N LEU A 39 -3.84 7.72 -17.04
CA LEU A 39 -3.09 6.51 -16.77
C LEU A 39 -3.27 6.06 -15.30
N ALA A 40 -3.31 7.00 -14.36
CA ALA A 40 -3.60 6.72 -12.96
C ALA A 40 -4.99 6.09 -12.78
N ASP A 41 -6.01 6.57 -13.50
CA ASP A 41 -7.36 5.99 -13.45
C ASP A 41 -7.43 4.57 -14.04
N VAL A 42 -6.69 4.32 -15.13
CA VAL A 42 -6.53 2.95 -15.66
C VAL A 42 -5.88 2.04 -14.61
N GLY A 43 -4.81 2.51 -13.96
CA GLY A 43 -4.16 1.78 -12.87
C GLY A 43 -5.12 1.50 -11.69
N ARG A 44 -5.96 2.48 -11.32
CA ARG A 44 -7.00 2.32 -10.30
C ARG A 44 -7.98 1.21 -10.66
N LEU A 45 -8.43 1.13 -11.91
CA LEU A 45 -9.33 0.05 -12.37
C LEU A 45 -8.62 -1.31 -12.35
N LEU A 46 -7.42 -1.40 -12.91
CA LEU A 46 -6.63 -2.63 -12.97
C LEU A 46 -6.27 -3.18 -11.59
N PHE A 47 -6.12 -2.31 -10.58
CA PHE A 47 -5.79 -2.73 -9.22
C PHE A 47 -6.82 -3.72 -8.63
N PHE A 48 -8.09 -3.60 -9.04
CA PHE A 48 -9.18 -4.45 -8.58
C PHE A 48 -9.53 -5.57 -9.55
N ASP A 49 -9.05 -5.52 -10.79
CA ASP A 49 -9.46 -6.41 -11.86
C ASP A 49 -8.57 -7.67 -11.92
N PRO A 50 -9.14 -8.89 -11.87
CA PRO A 50 -8.39 -10.12 -12.02
C PRO A 50 -7.94 -10.42 -13.46
N VAL A 51 -8.23 -9.55 -14.44
CA VAL A 51 -7.86 -9.73 -15.86
C VAL A 51 -6.36 -9.96 -16.07
N THR A 52 -5.52 -9.44 -15.19
CA THR A 52 -4.06 -9.64 -15.23
C THR A 52 -3.59 -10.94 -14.58
N SER A 53 -4.47 -11.66 -13.88
CA SER A 53 -4.17 -12.96 -13.28
C SER A 53 -4.37 -14.10 -14.27
N LEU A 54 -3.41 -15.03 -14.30
CA LEU A 54 -3.46 -16.25 -15.13
C LEU A 54 -4.73 -17.07 -14.86
N THR A 55 -5.15 -17.16 -13.60
CA THR A 55 -6.28 -17.96 -13.12
C THR A 55 -7.58 -17.15 -12.97
N ARG A 56 -7.54 -15.84 -13.25
CA ARG A 56 -8.69 -14.91 -13.14
C ARG A 56 -9.38 -14.90 -11.78
N ASP A 57 -8.66 -15.25 -10.72
CA ASP A 57 -9.17 -15.37 -9.35
C ASP A 57 -8.50 -14.40 -8.39
N ASN A 58 -7.52 -13.62 -8.84
CA ASN A 58 -6.75 -12.72 -7.99
C ASN A 58 -6.43 -11.40 -8.68
N SER A 59 -6.36 -10.33 -7.91
CA SER A 59 -5.96 -8.97 -8.34
C SER A 59 -5.04 -8.35 -7.30
N CYS A 60 -4.51 -7.15 -7.54
CA CYS A 60 -3.67 -6.45 -6.57
C CYS A 60 -4.42 -6.24 -5.24
N SER A 61 -5.70 -5.85 -5.31
CA SER A 61 -6.55 -5.65 -4.13
C SER A 61 -6.81 -6.91 -3.32
N GLY A 62 -6.64 -8.11 -3.91
CA GLY A 62 -6.80 -9.39 -3.21
C GLY A 62 -5.90 -9.51 -1.98
N CYS A 63 -4.63 -9.13 -2.13
CA CYS A 63 -3.64 -9.12 -1.05
C CYS A 63 -3.39 -7.72 -0.47
N HIS A 64 -3.78 -6.65 -1.17
CA HIS A 64 -3.59 -5.24 -0.77
C HIS A 64 -4.95 -4.52 -0.65
N GLY A 65 -5.85 -5.06 0.15
CA GLY A 65 -7.25 -4.64 0.22
C GLY A 65 -7.44 -3.26 0.87
N PRO A 66 -8.17 -2.31 0.26
CA PRO A 66 -8.42 -0.99 0.86
C PRO A 66 -9.15 -1.08 2.21
N ASN A 67 -10.04 -2.07 2.37
CA ASN A 67 -10.79 -2.34 3.60
C ASN A 67 -9.91 -2.80 4.78
N VAL A 68 -8.64 -3.10 4.54
CA VAL A 68 -7.64 -3.49 5.55
C VAL A 68 -6.36 -2.67 5.45
N GLY A 69 -6.47 -1.40 5.03
CA GLY A 69 -5.33 -0.47 4.97
C GLY A 69 -4.36 -0.76 3.83
N PHE A 70 -4.88 -1.23 2.70
CA PHE A 70 -4.12 -1.64 1.51
C PHE A 70 -3.07 -2.72 1.80
N ASN A 71 -3.36 -3.56 2.78
CA ASN A 71 -2.52 -4.63 3.32
C ASN A 71 -3.27 -5.97 3.19
N ASP A 72 -2.66 -7.06 3.66
CA ASP A 72 -3.37 -8.33 3.81
C ASP A 72 -4.06 -8.41 5.18
N SER A 73 -5.29 -8.92 5.16
CA SER A 73 -6.02 -9.32 6.37
C SER A 73 -5.37 -10.50 7.10
N GLN A 74 -4.51 -11.24 6.41
CA GLN A 74 -3.85 -12.46 6.89
C GLN A 74 -2.37 -12.20 7.26
N SER A 75 -1.82 -13.06 8.14
CA SER A 75 -0.40 -13.03 8.51
C SER A 75 0.53 -13.46 7.38
N ILE A 76 0.06 -14.37 6.52
CA ILE A 76 0.74 -14.87 5.32
C ILE A 76 -0.25 -14.78 4.16
N ALA A 77 0.21 -14.21 3.04
CA ALA A 77 -0.68 -13.84 1.96
C ALA A 77 -1.33 -15.04 1.27
N ILE A 78 -2.57 -14.87 0.80
CA ILE A 78 -3.33 -15.88 0.07
C ILE A 78 -3.40 -15.47 -1.40
N GLY A 79 -2.78 -16.26 -2.28
CA GLY A 79 -2.58 -15.95 -3.69
C GLY A 79 -3.64 -16.53 -4.62
N VAL A 80 -3.17 -17.23 -5.67
CA VAL A 80 -3.99 -17.98 -6.63
C VAL A 80 -4.72 -19.14 -5.93
N GLY A 81 -5.90 -19.51 -6.42
CA GLY A 81 -6.78 -20.53 -5.86
C GLY A 81 -7.60 -20.02 -4.66
N ASN A 82 -7.80 -18.71 -4.56
CA ASN A 82 -8.57 -18.11 -3.46
C ASN A 82 -10.08 -18.09 -3.74
N ASN A 83 -10.86 -17.81 -2.70
CA ASN A 83 -12.32 -17.77 -2.74
C ASN A 83 -12.93 -16.46 -3.30
N GLY A 84 -12.14 -15.61 -3.96
CA GLY A 84 -12.60 -14.32 -4.53
C GLY A 84 -12.88 -13.23 -3.50
N VAL A 85 -12.63 -13.47 -2.20
CA VAL A 85 -12.87 -12.50 -1.13
C VAL A 85 -11.66 -11.59 -0.94
N VAL A 86 -11.92 -10.28 -0.78
CA VAL A 86 -10.93 -9.26 -0.41
C VAL A 86 -11.08 -8.91 1.07
N GLY A 87 -10.02 -9.10 1.86
CA GLY A 87 -10.02 -8.81 3.29
C GLY A 87 -10.47 -10.00 4.17
N PRO A 88 -11.10 -9.74 5.33
CA PRO A 88 -11.49 -10.80 6.27
C PRO A 88 -12.33 -11.89 5.61
N GLY A 89 -12.01 -13.16 5.86
CA GLY A 89 -12.68 -14.31 5.24
C GLY A 89 -12.07 -14.76 3.90
N ARG A 90 -11.02 -14.08 3.41
CA ARG A 90 -10.19 -14.60 2.31
C ARG A 90 -9.56 -15.93 2.69
N ALA A 91 -9.73 -16.93 1.83
CA ALA A 91 -9.26 -18.30 2.06
C ALA A 91 -8.68 -18.88 0.77
N GLY A 92 -7.70 -19.79 0.90
CA GLY A 92 -7.02 -20.43 -0.22
C GLY A 92 -5.56 -20.78 0.09
N PRO A 93 -4.79 -21.19 -0.93
CA PRO A 93 -3.36 -21.48 -0.80
C PRO A 93 -2.55 -20.27 -0.31
N ARG A 94 -1.62 -20.53 0.61
CA ARG A 94 -0.76 -19.51 1.21
C ARG A 94 0.57 -19.37 0.46
N ASN A 95 1.04 -18.15 0.36
CA ASN A 95 2.38 -17.78 -0.07
C ASN A 95 3.39 -17.97 1.09
N LEU A 96 4.62 -17.48 0.92
CA LEU A 96 5.69 -17.59 1.92
C LEU A 96 5.87 -16.35 2.81
N ARG A 97 5.25 -15.22 2.46
CA ARG A 97 5.43 -13.93 3.14
C ARG A 97 4.11 -13.20 3.28
N ARG A 98 4.08 -12.24 4.20
CA ARG A 98 3.01 -11.25 4.29
C ARG A 98 3.09 -10.26 3.14
N ALA A 99 1.96 -9.88 2.58
CA ALA A 99 1.90 -8.73 1.68
C ALA A 99 2.06 -7.45 2.52
N PRO A 100 2.98 -6.53 2.21
CA PRO A 100 3.06 -5.24 2.91
C PRO A 100 1.90 -4.32 2.50
N SER A 101 1.69 -3.22 3.24
CA SER A 101 0.79 -2.17 2.73
C SER A 101 1.40 -1.50 1.49
N VAL A 102 0.58 -1.17 0.49
CA VAL A 102 1.03 -0.34 -0.65
C VAL A 102 0.91 1.17 -0.39
N VAL A 103 0.32 1.58 0.73
CA VAL A 103 0.30 2.99 1.13
C VAL A 103 1.74 3.50 1.27
N ASN A 104 2.03 4.63 0.64
CA ASN A 104 3.36 5.26 0.60
C ASN A 104 4.47 4.43 -0.06
N ALA A 105 4.15 3.31 -0.73
CA ALA A 105 5.16 2.43 -1.32
C ALA A 105 6.05 3.14 -2.35
N ALA A 106 5.53 4.14 -3.06
CA ALA A 106 6.27 4.97 -4.00
C ALA A 106 7.44 5.76 -3.36
N PHE A 107 7.45 5.93 -2.04
CA PHE A 107 8.48 6.67 -1.32
C PHE A 107 9.57 5.78 -0.70
N TYR A 108 9.41 4.45 -0.74
CA TYR A 108 10.48 3.54 -0.29
C TYR A 108 11.63 3.49 -1.30
N PRO A 109 12.89 3.37 -0.85
CA PRO A 109 14.03 3.27 -1.75
C PRO A 109 14.09 1.92 -2.49
N ARG A 110 13.46 0.88 -1.94
CA ARG A 110 13.36 -0.47 -2.52
C ARG A 110 12.04 -1.10 -2.08
N LEU A 111 11.50 -1.97 -2.93
CA LEU A 111 10.30 -2.75 -2.65
C LEU A 111 10.68 -4.17 -2.19
N MET A 112 9.71 -4.85 -1.58
CA MET A 112 9.83 -6.21 -1.01
C MET A 112 10.71 -6.29 0.25
N TRP A 113 10.74 -7.48 0.86
CA TRP A 113 11.52 -7.81 2.07
C TRP A 113 12.92 -8.31 1.75
#